data_AF-A0A2K3N1N4-F1
#
_entry.id   AF-A0A2K3N1N4-F1
#
_cell.length_a   1.000
_cell.length_b   1.000
_cell.length_c   1.000
_cell.angle_alpha   90.00
_cell.angle_beta   90.00
_cell.angle_gamma   90.00
#
_symmetry.space_group_name_H-M   'P 1'
#
loop_
_entity.id
_entity.type
_entity.pdbx_description
1 polymer ?
#
loop_
_entity_poly.entity_id
_entity_poly.type
_entity_poly.pdbx_seq_one_letter_code
_entity_poly.pdbx_strand_id
1 'polypeptide(L)' 'EQFTAMFRRKAFLHWYTGEGMDEMEFTEAESNMNDLVSEYQQYQDATAEEDEYEEEEEEEQYQEHDE' A
#
# COMPACT_ATOMS: atom_id res chain seq x y z
N GLU A 1 5.87 6.76 7.33
CA GLU A 1 5.44 7.61 8.47
C GLU A 1 6.31 8.84 8.77
N GLN A 2 7.64 8.79 8.64
CA GLN A 2 8.50 9.94 8.97
C GLN A 2 8.12 11.21 8.20
N PHE A 3 7.84 11.10 6.89
CA PHE A 3 7.34 12.19 6.07
C PHE A 3 6.08 12.82 6.67
N THR A 4 5.03 12.02 6.88
CA THR A 4 3.75 12.47 7.45
C THR A 4 3.94 13.17 8.80
N ALA A 5 4.82 12.64 9.66
CA ALA A 5 5.11 13.22 10.97
C ALA A 5 5.78 14.61 10.88
N MET A 6 6.66 14.80 9.89
CA MET A 6 7.35 16.06 9.62
C MET A 6 6.43 17.07 8.93
N PHE A 7 5.68 16.62 7.92
CA PHE A 7 4.75 17.43 7.15
C PHE A 7 3.63 17.99 8.03
N ARG A 8 3.03 17.17 8.91
CA ARG A 8 2.03 17.64 9.90
C ARG A 8 2.56 18.73 10.83
N ARG A 9 3.86 18.74 11.11
CA ARG A 9 4.52 19.77 11.94
C ARG A 9 5.06 20.94 11.12
N LYS A 10 4.85 20.93 9.79
CA LYS A 10 5.46 21.87 8.83
C LYS A 10 6.98 22.00 9.01
N ALA A 11 7.64 20.93 9.44
CA ALA A 11 9.07 20.94 9.72
C ALA A 11 9.85 21.09 8.40
N PHE A 12 10.71 22.12 8.32
CA PHE A 12 11.55 22.44 7.16
C PHE A 12 10.81 22.76 5.85
N LEU A 13 9.47 22.93 5.88
CA LEU A 13 8.65 23.15 4.68
C LEU A 13 9.08 24.39 3.87
N HIS A 14 9.49 25.45 4.58
CA HIS A 14 9.90 26.72 3.98
C HIS A 14 11.10 26.63 3.02
N TRP A 15 11.93 25.59 3.11
CA TRP A 15 13.03 25.38 2.16
C TRP A 15 12.54 24.99 0.77
N TYR A 16 11.35 24.39 0.69
CA TYR A 16 10.76 23.96 -0.58
C TYR A 16 9.80 25.02 -1.11
N THR A 17 8.96 25.59 -0.24
CA THR A 17 8.05 26.66 -0.66
C THR A 17 8.78 27.96 -1.00
N GLY A 18 9.96 28.19 -0.41
CA GLY A 18 10.86 29.30 -0.78
C GLY A 18 11.41 29.19 -2.20
N GLU A 19 11.48 27.99 -2.76
CA GLU A 19 11.90 27.73 -4.15
C GLU A 19 10.70 27.72 -5.13
N GLY A 20 9.49 28.05 -4.64
CA GLY A 20 8.29 28.20 -5.47
C GLY A 20 7.35 27.00 -5.50
N MET A 21 7.61 25.97 -4.70
CA MET A 21 6.72 24.81 -4.55
C MET A 21 5.47 25.17 -3.72
N ASP A 22 4.29 24.65 -4.07
CA ASP A 22 3.06 24.83 -3.29
C ASP A 22 2.98 23.77 -2.17
N GLU A 23 2.40 24.14 -1.01
CA GLU A 23 2.16 23.17 0.06
C GLU A 23 1.22 22.03 -0.39
N MET A 24 0.29 22.30 -1.32
CA MET A 24 -0.62 21.30 -1.86
C MET A 24 0.11 20.20 -2.62
N GLU A 25 1.24 20.51 -3.28
CA GLU A 25 2.04 19.53 -4.01
C GLU A 25 2.62 18.45 -3.09
N PHE A 26 2.84 18.76 -1.80
CA PHE A 26 3.23 17.74 -0.81
C PHE A 26 2.10 16.78 -0.48
N THR A 27 0.85 17.27 -0.44
CA THR A 27 -0.34 16.44 -0.18
C THR A 27 -0.62 15.54 -1.37
N GLU A 28 -0.46 16.06 -2.58
CA GLU A 28 -0.57 15.29 -3.82
C GLU A 28 0.51 14.18 -3.88
N ALA A 29 1.76 14.52 -3.58
CA ALA A 29 2.84 13.53 -3.51
C ALA A 29 2.60 12.46 -2.44
N GLU A 30 2.05 12.83 -1.27
CA GLU A 30 1.66 11.87 -0.22
C GLU A 30 0.56 10.92 -0.70
N SER A 31 -0.46 11.44 -1.38
CA SER A 31 -1.53 10.61 -1.98
C SER A 31 -0.96 9.63 -2.98
N ASN A 32 -0.17 10.11 -3.95
CA ASN A 32 0.42 9.26 -4.98
C ASN A 32 1.25 8.12 -4.40
N MET A 33 1.99 8.38 -3.31
CA MET A 33 2.77 7.33 -2.65
C MET A 33 1.88 6.31 -1.92
N ASN A 34 0.82 6.77 -1.26
CA ASN A 34 -0.13 5.87 -0.59
C ASN A 34 -0.91 5.02 -1.60
N ASP A 35 -1.28 5.60 -2.74
CA ASP A 35 -1.94 4.89 -3.83
C ASP A 35 -1.04 3.76 -4.35
N LEU A 36 0.25 4.06 -4.60
CA LEU A 36 1.22 3.05 -5.01
C LEU A 36 1.36 1.91 -4.00
N VAL A 37 1.49 2.22 -2.70
CA VAL A 37 1.54 1.18 -1.65
C VAL A 37 0.26 0.35 -1.64
N SER A 38 -0.88 0.98 -1.80
CA SER A 38 -2.18 0.29 -1.81
C SER A 38 -2.32 -0.63 -3.01
N GLU A 39 -1.85 -0.23 -4.19
CA GLU A 39 -1.82 -1.09 -5.39
C GLU A 39 -0.97 -2.34 -5.14
N TYR A 40 0.23 -2.22 -4.57
CA TYR A 40 1.06 -3.38 -4.24
C TYR A 40 0.42 -4.30 -3.21
N GLN A 41 -0.21 -3.72 -2.17
CA GLN A 41 -0.91 -4.51 -1.17
C GLN A 41 -2.07 -5.28 -1.80
N GLN A 42 -2.83 -4.64 -2.69
CA GLN A 42 -3.93 -5.30 -3.40
C GLN A 42 -3.45 -6.49 -4.24
N TYR A 43 -2.32 -6.36 -4.96
CA TYR A 43 -1.75 -7.48 -5.71
C TYR A 43 -1.28 -8.61 -4.81
N GLN A 44 -0.66 -8.28 -3.68
CA GLN A 44 -0.22 -9.27 -2.70
C GLN A 44 -1.40 -10.03 -2.11
N ASP A 45 -2.46 -9.32 -1.71
CA ASP A 45 -3.65 -9.92 -1.11
C ASP A 45 -4.38 -10.80 -2.14
N ALA A 46 -4.48 -10.36 -3.40
CA ALA A 46 -5.07 -11.16 -4.46
C ALA A 46 -4.32 -12.48 -4.72
N THR A 47 -2.98 -12.46 -4.68
CA THR A 47 -2.19 -13.69 -4.81
C THR A 47 -2.33 -14.61 -3.60
N ALA A 48 -2.41 -14.05 -2.39
CA ALA A 48 -2.57 -14.84 -1.18
C ALA A 48 -3.96 -15.49 -1.11
N GLU A 49 -5.00 -14.78 -1.54
CA GLU A 49 -6.35 -15.34 -1.67
C GLU A 49 -6.36 -16.48 -2.70
N GLU A 50 -5.75 -16.31 -3.89
CA GLU A 50 -5.65 -17.37 -4.90
C GLU A 50 -4.93 -18.63 -4.37
N ASP A 51 -3.80 -18.46 -3.69
CA ASP A 51 -3.05 -19.55 -3.07
C ASP A 51 -3.88 -20.28 -1.98
N GLU A 52 -4.65 -19.54 -1.15
CA GLU A 52 -5.55 -20.15 -0.13
C GLU A 52 -6.67 -20.97 -0.79
N TYR A 53 -7.29 -20.49 -1.86
CA TYR A 53 -8.32 -21.26 -2.57
C TYR A 53 -7.75 -22.52 -3.22
N GLU A 54 -6.55 -22.47 -3.79
CA GLU A 54 -5.89 -23.65 -4.35
C GLU A 54 -5.58 -24.70 -3.28
N GLU A 55 -5.10 -24.27 -2.10
CA GLU A 55 -4.82 -25.18 -0.98
C GLU A 55 -6.10 -25.82 -0.42
N GLU A 56 -7.20 -25.05 -0.31
CA GLU A 56 -8.52 -25.58 0.06
C GLU A 56 -9.05 -26.62 -0.95
N GLU A 57 -8.95 -26.35 -2.26
CA GLU A 57 -9.37 -27.31 -3.29
C GLU A 57 -8.52 -28.59 -3.27
N GLU A 58 -7.21 -28.50 -3.02
CA GLU A 58 -6.36 -29.66 -2.85
C GLU A 58 -6.77 -30.48 -1.61
N GLU A 59 -6.99 -29.85 -0.46
CA GLU A 59 -7.42 -30.53 0.77
C GLU A 59 -8.77 -31.26 0.60
N GLU A 60 -9.73 -30.66 -0.11
CA GLU A 60 -11.02 -31.30 -0.41
C GLU A 60 -10.84 -32.53 -1.31
N GLN A 61 -9.97 -32.47 -2.32
CA GLN A 61 -9.67 -33.60 -3.20
C GLN A 61 -9.02 -34.76 -2.46
N TYR A 62 -8.09 -34.49 -1.54
CA TYR A 62 -7.46 -35.54 -0.72
C TYR A 62 -8.48 -36.23 0.19
N GLN A 63 -9.42 -35.48 0.77
CA GLN A 63 -10.48 -36.06 1.61
C GLN A 63 -11.45 -36.93 0.81
N GLU A 64 -11.83 -36.54 -0.41
CA GLU A 64 -12.67 -37.38 -1.29
C GLU A 64 -11.97 -38.70 -1.67
N HIS A 65 -10.64 -38.68 -1.83
CA HIS A 65 -9.89 -39.88 -2.26
C HIS A 65 -9.70 -40.93 -1.15
N ASP A 66 -9.80 -40.52 0.12
CA ASP A 66 -9.66 -41.40 1.30
C ASP A 66 -10.99 -42.02 1.79
N GLU A 67 -12.15 -41.67 1.20
CA GLU A 67 -13.47 -42.29 1.42
C GLU A 67 -13.81 -43.45 0.45
#